data_AF-A0A5Q4SWZ9-F1
#
_entry.id   AF-A0A5Q4SWZ9-F1
#
_cell.length_a   1.000
_cell.length_b   1.000
_cell.length_c   1.000
_cell.angle_alpha   90.00
_cell.angle_beta   90.00
_cell.angle_gamma   90.00
#
_symmetry.space_group_name_H-M   'P 1'
#
loop_
_entity.id
_entity.type
_entity.pdbx_description
1 polymer ?
#
loop_
_entity_poly.entity_id
_entity_poly.type
_entity_poly.pdbx_seq_one_letter_code
_entity_poly.pdbx_strand_id
1 'polypeptide(L)'
;MTHPTPTTRDADRAFDIFERLLEKAGTGMHSLTLAIYSGEGAEMEHLIYSRSEKTGIEADGQTALNFCCFLAVAVTGKAGNAGLIMRSIRHREESVCGWSFNSDGDPIPLTAAEVFDAYCTDFTTGDPISPQPGVDHRDAPVIHI
;
A
#
# COMPACT_ATOMS: atom_id res chain seq x y z
N MET A 1 -14.43 -14.00 0.70
CA MET A 1 -13.18 -14.58 1.22
C MET A 1 -13.23 -14.76 2.71
N THR A 2 -12.66 -15.86 3.19
CA THR A 2 -12.31 -16.01 4.61
C THR A 2 -10.82 -15.75 4.74
N HIS A 3 -10.46 -14.56 5.22
CA HIS A 3 -9.06 -14.22 5.47
C HIS A 3 -8.53 -14.98 6.69
N PRO A 4 -7.22 -15.31 6.75
CA PRO A 4 -6.60 -15.78 7.96
C PRO A 4 -6.80 -14.74 9.06
N THR A 5 -7.16 -15.18 10.27
CA THR A 5 -7.27 -14.27 11.42
C THR A 5 -5.85 -13.84 11.84
N PRO A 6 -5.52 -12.53 11.77
CA PRO A 6 -4.21 -12.06 12.19
C PRO A 6 -3.99 -12.29 13.68
N THR A 7 -2.76 -12.66 14.05
CA THR A 7 -2.34 -12.72 15.45
C THR A 7 -1.98 -11.33 15.96
N THR A 8 -1.77 -11.17 17.27
CA THR A 8 -1.24 -9.92 17.84
C THR A 8 0.12 -9.56 17.22
N ARG A 9 0.97 -10.54 16.95
CA ARG A 9 2.26 -10.32 16.28
C ARG A 9 2.11 -9.78 14.86
N ASP A 10 1.10 -10.26 14.13
CA ASP A 10 0.81 -9.77 12.78
C ASP A 10 0.29 -8.32 12.84
N ALA A 11 -0.53 -8.00 13.84
CA ALA A 11 -0.97 -6.63 14.08
C ALA A 11 0.18 -5.68 14.42
N ASP A 12 1.11 -6.10 15.28
CA ASP A 12 2.31 -5.31 15.62
C ASP A 12 3.17 -5.07 14.38
N ARG A 13 3.43 -6.11 13.57
CA ARG A 13 4.18 -5.99 12.31
C ARG A 13 3.50 -5.06 11.31
N ALA A 14 2.17 -5.16 11.17
CA ALA A 14 1.41 -4.28 10.30
C ALA A 14 1.53 -2.82 10.75
N PHE A 15 1.49 -2.57 12.05
CA PHE A 15 1.68 -1.23 12.60
C PHE A 15 3.09 -0.71 12.35
N ASP A 16 4.13 -1.52 12.57
CA ASP A 16 5.53 -1.14 12.28
C ASP A 16 5.74 -0.80 10.79
N ILE A 17 5.17 -1.59 9.88
CA ILE A 17 5.19 -1.31 8.44
C ILE A 17 4.46 -0.01 8.14
N PHE A 18 3.28 0.18 8.73
CA PHE A 18 2.48 1.37 8.55
C PHE A 18 3.24 2.63 8.98
N GLU A 19 3.81 2.65 10.18
CA GLU A 19 4.61 3.79 10.66
C GLU A 19 5.78 4.10 9.71
N ARG A 20 6.52 3.07 9.27
CA ARG A 20 7.64 3.24 8.33
C ARG A 20 7.21 3.76 6.97
N LEU A 21 6.04 3.35 6.46
CA LEU A 21 5.46 3.91 5.24
C LEU A 21 5.19 5.41 5.41
N LEU A 22 4.52 5.80 6.49
CA LEU A 22 4.23 7.20 6.80
C LEU A 22 5.52 8.02 6.95
N GLU A 23 6.56 7.44 7.56
CA GLU A 23 7.87 8.06 7.69
C GLU A 23 8.52 8.34 6.33
N LYS A 24 8.59 7.32 5.47
CA LYS A 24 9.22 7.39 4.14
C LYS A 24 8.44 8.28 3.18
N ALA A 25 7.14 8.42 3.37
CA ALA A 25 6.30 9.32 2.59
C ALA A 25 6.65 10.81 2.80
N GLY A 26 7.27 11.18 3.92
CA GLY A 26 7.60 12.59 4.20
C GLY A 26 6.35 13.50 4.22
N THR A 27 6.54 14.80 4.02
CA THR A 27 5.44 15.77 4.02
C THR A 27 4.68 15.79 2.69
N GLY A 28 3.36 15.98 2.74
CA GLY A 28 2.51 16.02 1.55
C GLY A 28 1.11 15.45 1.78
N MET A 29 0.36 15.31 0.69
CA MET A 29 -0.87 14.52 0.65
C MET A 29 -0.55 13.15 0.07
N HIS A 30 -1.02 12.11 0.73
CA HIS A 30 -0.69 10.74 0.38
C HIS A 30 -1.94 9.87 0.41
N SER A 31 -1.93 8.83 -0.41
CA SER A 31 -2.88 7.75 -0.28
C SER A 31 -2.20 6.40 -0.39
N LEU A 32 -2.69 5.45 0.41
CA LEU A 32 -2.29 4.06 0.39
C LEU A 32 -3.43 3.22 -0.13
N THR A 33 -3.12 2.34 -1.07
CA THR A 33 -4.06 1.35 -1.57
C THR A 33 -3.44 -0.02 -1.34
N LEU A 34 -4.03 -0.80 -0.43
CA LEU A 34 -3.63 -2.18 -0.17
C LEU A 34 -4.64 -3.09 -0.85
N ALA A 35 -4.14 -4.09 -1.56
CA ALA A 35 -4.95 -5.10 -2.19
C ALA A 35 -4.46 -6.51 -1.89
N ILE A 36 -5.40 -7.44 -1.76
CA ILE A 36 -5.15 -8.87 -1.60
C ILE A 36 -5.91 -9.61 -2.69
N TYR A 37 -5.19 -10.43 -3.46
CA TYR A 37 -5.71 -11.27 -4.52
C TYR A 37 -5.73 -12.72 -4.06
N SER A 38 -6.87 -13.39 -4.22
CA SER A 38 -7.00 -14.82 -3.96
C SER A 38 -7.86 -15.50 -5.03
N GLY A 39 -7.99 -16.83 -4.95
CA GLY A 39 -8.80 -17.59 -5.90
C GLY A 39 -10.28 -17.20 -5.94
N GLU A 40 -10.78 -16.45 -4.95
CA GLU A 40 -12.17 -15.99 -4.88
C GLU A 40 -12.39 -14.54 -5.38
N GLY A 41 -11.33 -13.85 -5.85
CA GLY A 41 -11.41 -12.47 -6.34
C GLY A 41 -10.29 -11.56 -5.81
N ALA A 42 -10.60 -10.27 -5.66
CA ALA A 42 -9.66 -9.30 -5.12
C ALA A 42 -10.38 -8.32 -4.17
N GLU A 43 -9.76 -8.04 -3.03
CA GLU A 43 -10.26 -7.09 -2.03
C GLU A 43 -9.25 -5.95 -1.85
N MET A 44 -9.75 -4.75 -1.57
CA MET A 44 -8.94 -3.53 -1.51
C MET A 44 -9.38 -2.62 -0.38
N GLU A 45 -8.41 -2.05 0.33
CA GLU A 45 -8.62 -0.97 1.29
C GLU A 45 -7.81 0.26 0.90
N HIS A 46 -8.39 1.43 1.16
CA HIS A 46 -7.81 2.71 0.77
C HIS A 46 -7.77 3.68 1.95
N LEU A 47 -6.61 4.29 2.16
CA LEU A 47 -6.41 5.33 3.17
C LEU A 47 -5.86 6.60 2.53
N ILE A 48 -6.47 7.74 2.83
CA ILE A 48 -5.92 9.06 2.51
C ILE A 48 -5.43 9.69 3.80
N TYR A 49 -4.22 10.25 3.76
CA TYR A 49 -3.67 11.01 4.86
C TYR A 49 -2.83 12.18 4.35
N SER A 50 -2.68 13.21 5.18
CA SER A 50 -1.72 14.26 4.94
C SER A 50 -0.69 14.31 6.06
N ARG A 51 0.52 14.77 5.74
CA ARG A 51 1.58 14.95 6.71
C ARG A 51 2.18 16.35 6.59
N SER A 52 2.20 17.07 7.71
CA SER A 52 2.80 18.40 7.82
C SER A 52 3.73 18.47 9.02
N GLU A 53 4.77 19.31 8.95
CA GLU A 53 5.68 19.53 10.09
C GLU A 53 4.98 20.17 11.31
N LYS A 54 3.86 20.88 11.08
CA LYS A 54 3.17 21.65 12.12
C LYS A 54 2.11 20.84 12.84
N THR A 55 1.36 20.03 12.11
CA THR A 55 0.18 19.31 12.60
C THR A 55 0.41 17.80 12.70
N GLY A 56 1.54 17.29 12.18
CA GLY A 56 1.82 15.87 12.15
C GLY A 56 1.01 15.17 11.05
N ILE A 57 0.46 14.01 11.36
CA ILE A 57 -0.32 13.19 10.43
C ILE A 57 -1.81 13.45 10.67
N GLU A 58 -2.53 13.75 9.60
CA GLU A 58 -3.99 13.92 9.60
C GLU A 58 -4.60 12.85 8.69
N ALA A 59 -5.43 11.98 9.26
CA ALA A 59 -6.15 10.91 8.58
C ALA A 59 -7.48 10.65 9.30
N ASP A 60 -8.44 10.05 8.62
CA ASP A 60 -9.63 9.52 9.27
C ASP A 60 -9.26 8.28 10.12
N GLY A 61 -9.57 8.34 11.42
CA GLY A 61 -9.14 7.31 12.37
C GLY A 61 -9.76 5.94 12.11
N GLN A 62 -11.02 5.89 11.66
CA GLN A 62 -11.69 4.63 11.35
C GLN A 62 -11.11 3.99 10.09
N THR A 63 -10.85 4.80 9.05
CA THR A 63 -10.22 4.36 7.81
C THR A 63 -8.79 3.88 8.07
N ALA A 64 -8.03 4.59 8.91
CA ALA A 64 -6.68 4.17 9.29
C ALA A 64 -6.68 2.83 10.05
N LEU A 65 -7.64 2.64 10.97
CA LEU A 65 -7.82 1.38 11.68
C LEU A 65 -8.19 0.23 10.74
N ASN A 66 -9.15 0.44 9.83
CA ASN A 66 -9.54 -0.57 8.85
C ASN A 66 -8.37 -0.96 7.96
N PHE A 67 -7.61 0.04 7.48
CA PHE A 67 -6.41 -0.18 6.69
C PHE A 67 -5.36 -0.99 7.46
N CYS A 68 -5.10 -0.68 8.73
CA CYS A 68 -4.16 -1.44 9.56
C CYS A 68 -4.62 -2.88 9.80
N CYS A 69 -5.92 -3.10 10.03
CA CYS A 69 -6.50 -4.44 10.16
C CYS A 69 -6.34 -5.25 8.86
N PHE A 70 -6.54 -4.62 7.71
CA PHE A 70 -6.36 -5.27 6.41
C PHE A 70 -4.88 -5.52 6.09
N LEU A 71 -3.99 -4.61 6.49
CA LEU A 71 -2.55 -4.81 6.44
C LEU A 71 -2.12 -5.99 7.33
N ALA A 72 -2.70 -6.12 8.52
CA ALA A 72 -2.48 -7.26 9.41
C ALA A 72 -2.85 -8.61 8.74
N VAL A 73 -3.83 -8.62 7.84
CA VAL A 73 -4.16 -9.80 7.02
C VAL A 73 -3.08 -10.04 5.96
N ALA A 74 -2.63 -9.00 5.25
CA ALA A 74 -1.60 -9.13 4.21
C ALA A 74 -0.27 -9.67 4.77
N VAL A 75 0.17 -9.15 5.94
CA VAL A 75 1.43 -9.54 6.59
C VAL A 75 1.41 -10.96 7.17
N THR A 76 0.27 -11.65 7.16
CA THR A 76 0.24 -13.08 7.47
C THR A 76 0.95 -13.93 6.42
N GLY A 77 1.10 -13.42 5.18
CA GLY A 77 1.61 -14.15 4.02
C GLY A 77 0.71 -15.30 3.54
N LYS A 78 -0.50 -15.43 4.12
CA LYS A 78 -1.42 -16.57 3.91
C LYS A 78 -2.72 -16.21 3.23
N ALA A 79 -3.02 -14.92 3.08
CA ALA A 79 -4.26 -14.43 2.50
C ALA A 79 -4.27 -14.44 0.96
N GLY A 80 -3.13 -14.74 0.33
CA GLY A 80 -2.93 -14.69 -1.12
C GLY A 80 -1.80 -13.74 -1.49
N ASN A 81 -1.76 -13.33 -2.77
CA ASN A 81 -0.80 -12.32 -3.22
C ASN A 81 -1.29 -10.96 -2.75
N ALA A 82 -0.46 -10.20 -2.05
CA ALA A 82 -0.81 -8.84 -1.65
C ALA A 82 0.08 -7.81 -2.35
N GLY A 83 -0.48 -6.63 -2.61
CA GLY A 83 0.21 -5.49 -3.18
C GLY A 83 -0.21 -4.20 -2.50
N LEU A 84 0.76 -3.33 -2.23
CA LEU A 84 0.55 -2.03 -1.63
C LEU A 84 1.06 -0.95 -2.58
N ILE A 85 0.24 0.06 -2.83
CA ILE A 85 0.61 1.24 -3.57
C ILE A 85 0.59 2.44 -2.64
N MET A 86 1.59 3.31 -2.77
CA MET A 86 1.56 4.66 -2.24
C MET A 86 1.52 5.67 -3.38
N ARG A 87 0.53 6.53 -3.36
CA ARG A 87 0.44 7.71 -4.23
C ARG A 87 0.69 8.96 -3.40
N SER A 88 1.50 9.86 -3.93
CA SER A 88 1.91 11.09 -3.25
C SER A 88 1.70 12.29 -4.16
N ILE A 89 1.08 13.34 -3.62
CA ILE A 89 0.92 14.64 -4.27
C ILE A 89 1.70 15.67 -3.48
N ARG A 90 2.72 16.27 -4.10
CA ARG A 90 3.57 17.32 -3.51
C ARG A 90 3.75 18.44 -4.51
N HIS A 91 3.42 19.68 -4.14
CA HIS A 91 3.60 20.87 -5.00
C HIS A 91 3.08 20.70 -6.45
N ARG A 92 1.95 19.97 -6.62
CA ARG A 92 1.32 19.62 -7.92
C ARG A 92 2.04 18.56 -8.74
N GLU A 93 3.09 17.96 -8.21
CA GLU A 93 3.71 16.75 -8.75
C GLU A 93 3.06 15.53 -8.11
N GLU A 94 2.70 14.56 -8.95
CA GLU A 94 2.12 13.30 -8.54
C GLU A 94 3.11 12.17 -8.78
N SER A 95 3.30 11.31 -7.78
CA SER A 95 4.16 10.14 -7.90
C SER A 95 3.56 8.91 -7.26
N VAL A 96 3.92 7.74 -7.79
CA VAL A 96 3.52 6.44 -7.28
C VAL A 96 4.72 5.53 -7.08
N CYS A 97 4.71 4.76 -6.01
CA CYS A 97 5.59 3.61 -5.79
C CYS A 97 4.80 2.49 -5.13
N GLY A 98 5.35 1.26 -5.13
CA GLY A 98 4.61 0.11 -4.63
C GLY A 98 5.47 -0.99 -4.05
N TRP A 99 4.83 -1.91 -3.34
CA TRP A 99 5.43 -3.09 -2.75
C TRP A 99 4.55 -4.31 -3.07
N SER A 100 5.17 -5.44 -3.35
CA SER A 100 4.51 -6.75 -3.25
C SER A 100 4.76 -7.33 -1.86
N PHE A 101 4.03 -8.37 -1.47
CA PHE A 101 4.30 -9.10 -0.23
C PHE A 101 4.80 -10.50 -0.53
N ASN A 102 5.86 -10.92 0.15
CA ASN A 102 6.36 -12.30 0.06
C ASN A 102 5.53 -13.26 0.92
N SER A 103 5.89 -14.55 0.90
CA SER A 103 5.21 -15.60 1.69
C SER A 103 5.32 -15.43 3.21
N ASP A 104 6.28 -14.63 3.69
CA ASP A 104 6.45 -14.29 5.11
C ASP A 104 5.67 -13.03 5.51
N GLY A 105 5.01 -12.39 4.53
CA GLY A 105 4.25 -11.16 4.70
C GLY A 105 5.11 -9.91 4.81
N ASP A 106 6.36 -9.95 4.34
CA ASP A 106 7.22 -8.78 4.25
C ASP A 106 7.02 -8.04 2.93
N PRO A 107 6.96 -6.69 2.95
CA PRO A 107 6.84 -5.86 1.77
C PRO A 107 8.18 -5.81 1.00
N ILE A 108 8.14 -6.27 -0.24
CA ILE A 108 9.24 -6.23 -1.19
C ILE A 108 9.05 -5.02 -2.10
N PRO A 109 10.00 -4.07 -2.14
CA PRO A 109 9.87 -2.86 -2.95
C PRO A 109 9.85 -3.20 -4.44
N LEU A 110 8.90 -2.59 -5.16
CA LEU A 110 8.84 -2.63 -6.61
C LEU A 110 9.71 -1.53 -7.21
N THR A 111 10.30 -1.83 -8.35
CA THR A 111 10.94 -0.84 -9.23
C THR A 111 9.90 0.06 -9.90
N ALA A 112 10.36 1.20 -10.43
CA ALA A 112 9.54 2.11 -11.23
C ALA A 112 8.84 1.40 -12.41
N ALA A 113 9.49 0.41 -13.03
CA ALA A 113 8.92 -0.37 -14.13
C ALA A 113 7.83 -1.34 -13.66
N GLU A 114 8.06 -2.03 -12.54
CA GLU A 114 7.07 -2.96 -11.97
C GLU A 114 5.82 -2.23 -11.46
N VAL A 115 5.98 -1.08 -10.81
CA VAL A 115 4.82 -0.29 -10.39
C VAL A 115 4.07 0.32 -11.57
N PHE A 116 4.78 0.68 -12.65
CA PHE A 116 4.16 1.12 -13.90
C PHE A 116 3.32 0.02 -14.54
N ASP A 117 3.86 -1.19 -14.65
CA ASP A 117 3.15 -2.36 -15.20
C ASP A 117 1.88 -2.67 -14.39
N ALA A 118 2.00 -2.65 -13.05
CA ALA A 118 0.86 -2.84 -12.15
C ALA A 118 -0.22 -1.75 -12.32
N TYR A 119 0.17 -0.49 -12.54
CA TYR A 119 -0.78 0.62 -12.78
C TYR A 119 -1.40 0.62 -14.17
N CYS A 120 -0.77 -0.05 -15.12
CA CYS A 120 -1.27 -0.22 -16.49
C CYS A 120 -2.07 -1.53 -16.64
N THR A 121 -2.49 -2.15 -15.55
CA THR A 121 -3.28 -3.37 -15.54
C THR A 121 -4.55 -3.15 -14.71
N ASP A 122 -5.72 -3.48 -15.27
CA ASP A 122 -6.98 -3.43 -14.55
C ASP A 122 -6.96 -4.42 -13.39
N PHE A 123 -7.22 -3.90 -12.19
CA PHE A 123 -7.18 -4.67 -10.96
C PHE A 123 -8.15 -5.86 -10.93
N THR A 124 -9.28 -5.76 -11.63
CA THR A 124 -10.35 -6.76 -11.61
C THR A 124 -10.20 -7.77 -12.75
N THR A 125 -9.91 -7.29 -13.96
CA THR A 125 -9.88 -8.15 -15.16
C THR A 125 -8.49 -8.59 -15.56
N GLY A 126 -7.44 -7.89 -15.12
CA GLY A 126 -6.07 -8.07 -15.60
C GLY A 126 -5.83 -7.49 -17.00
N ASP A 127 -6.80 -6.77 -17.57
CA ASP A 127 -6.66 -6.19 -18.91
C ASP A 127 -5.73 -4.98 -18.89
N PRO A 128 -4.97 -4.72 -19.96
CA PRO A 128 -4.16 -3.51 -20.06
C PRO A 128 -5.02 -2.25 -20.02
N ILE A 129 -4.64 -1.30 -19.17
CA ILE A 129 -5.20 0.04 -19.10
C ILE A 129 -4.13 1.07 -19.48
N SER A 130 -4.57 2.16 -20.11
CA SER A 130 -3.65 3.23 -20.52
C SER A 130 -3.00 3.89 -19.30
N PRO A 131 -1.68 4.19 -19.36
CA PRO A 131 -1.00 4.89 -18.28
C PRO A 131 -1.62 6.27 -18.04
N GLN A 132 -1.72 6.65 -16.76
CA GLN A 132 -2.21 7.97 -16.38
C GLN A 132 -1.15 9.04 -16.70
N PRO A 133 -1.47 10.05 -17.52
CA PRO A 133 -0.52 11.11 -17.86
C PRO A 133 -0.20 11.98 -16.64
N GLY A 134 1.07 12.37 -16.50
CA GLY A 134 1.53 13.28 -15.44
C GLY A 134 1.86 12.61 -14.10
N VAL A 135 1.80 11.27 -14.02
CA VAL A 135 2.17 10.51 -12.82
C VAL A 135 3.59 9.96 -12.97
N ASP A 136 4.46 10.33 -12.02
CA ASP A 136 5.84 9.84 -11.94
C ASP A 136 5.90 8.49 -11.22
N HIS A 137 6.41 7.46 -11.88
CA HIS A 137 6.54 6.12 -11.31
C HIS A 137 7.95 5.96 -10.74
N ARG A 138 8.04 5.64 -9.45
CA ARG A 138 9.31 5.66 -8.70
C ARG A 138 9.60 4.30 -8.09
N ASP A 139 10.89 4.02 -7.93
CA ASP A 139 11.36 2.90 -7.11
C ASP A 139 10.84 3.08 -5.67
N ALA A 140 10.29 2.01 -5.13
CA ALA A 140 9.83 2.02 -3.75
C ALA A 140 11.01 1.99 -2.78
N PRO A 141 10.98 2.78 -1.69
CA PRO A 141 12.00 2.68 -0.66
C PRO A 141 11.90 1.34 0.05
N VAL A 142 13.05 0.81 0.47
CA VAL A 142 13.11 -0.38 1.31
C VAL A 142 12.48 -0.08 2.67
N ILE A 143 11.54 -0.93 3.08
CA ILE A 143 10.97 -0.95 4.43
C ILE A 143 11.70 -2.06 5.17
N HIS A 144 12.59 -1.69 6.07
CA HIS A 144 13.21 -2.65 6.98
C HIS A 144 12.18 -3.01 8.05
N ILE A 145 12.03 -4.28 8.39
CA ILE A 145 11.16 -4.73 9.50
C ILE A 145 12.06 -5.41 10.52
#